data_AF-A0A7D5RQM8-F1
#
_entry.id   AF-A0A7D5RQM8-F1
#
_cell.length_a   1.000
_cell.length_b   1.000
_cell.length_c   1.000
_cell.angle_alpha   90.00
_cell.angle_beta   90.00
_cell.angle_gamma   90.00
#
_symmetry.space_group_name_H-M   'P 1'
#
loop_
_entity.id
_entity.type
_entity.pdbx_description
1 polymer ?
#
loop_
_entity_poly.entity_id
_entity_poly.type
_entity_poly.pdbx_seq_one_letter_code
_entity_poly.pdbx_strand_id
1 'polypeptide(L)'
;MKIKTLIACTIGFLISSCACEIEIASSDVPQSVLTAFSGKYAGASDVEWEVEKEDGKLYYEAEFKVDGKRKEAYFRPDGTFSKEE
;
A
#
# COMPACT_ATOMS: atom_id res chain seq x y z
N MET A 1 13.00 11.27 -14.04
CA MET A 1 11.75 11.01 -13.31
C MET A 1 10.72 10.61 -14.34
N LYS A 2 10.41 9.32 -14.46
CA LYS A 2 9.48 8.81 -15.47
C LYS A 2 8.19 8.47 -14.74
N ILE A 3 7.27 9.42 -14.74
CA ILE A 3 5.90 9.27 -14.23
C ILE A 3 5.23 8.16 -15.07
N LYS A 4 4.84 7.06 -14.43
CA LYS A 4 4.05 5.99 -15.02
C LYS A 4 2.68 5.98 -14.37
N THR A 5 1.86 6.98 -14.65
CA THR A 5 0.45 6.97 -14.23
C THR A 5 -0.30 5.96 -15.09
N LEU A 6 -0.66 4.80 -14.52
CA LEU A 6 -1.48 3.79 -15.19
C LEU A 6 -2.95 4.02 -14.81
N ILE A 7 -3.63 4.91 -15.54
CA ILE A 7 -5.08 5.07 -15.42
C ILE A 7 -5.74 3.96 -16.24
N ALA A 8 -6.12 2.85 -15.61
CA ALA A 8 -6.94 1.82 -16.23
C ALA A 8 -8.44 2.13 -16.02
N CYS A 9 -8.97 3.10 -16.76
CA CYS A 9 -10.41 3.32 -16.90
C CYS A 9 -10.92 2.53 -18.11
N THR A 10 -11.39 1.29 -17.91
CA THR A 10 -12.15 0.58 -18.94
C THR A 10 -13.63 0.48 -18.55
N ILE A 11 -14.43 1.09 -19.43
CA ILE A 11 -15.87 1.29 -19.40
C ILE A 11 -16.63 -0.04 -19.30
N GLY A 12 -17.52 -0.17 -18.30
CA GLY A 12 -18.67 -1.08 -18.38
C GLY A 12 -19.01 -1.81 -17.08
N PHE A 13 -20.12 -1.37 -16.46
CA PHE A 13 -20.98 -2.11 -15.53
C PHE A 13 -20.63 -2.09 -14.03
N LEU A 14 -21.48 -1.34 -13.30
CA LEU A 14 -21.85 -1.42 -11.89
C LEU A 14 -20.73 -1.40 -10.83
N ILE A 15 -20.73 -0.31 -10.05
CA ILE A 15 -20.07 -0.14 -8.74
C ILE A 15 -18.55 -0.39 -8.74
N SER A 16 -17.83 0.29 -9.63
CA SER A 16 -16.37 0.39 -9.50
C SER A 16 -16.06 1.38 -8.38
N SER A 17 -15.80 0.85 -7.19
CA SER A 17 -15.04 1.55 -6.16
C SER A 17 -13.74 2.01 -6.81
N CYS A 18 -13.63 3.32 -7.03
CA CYS A 18 -12.38 3.92 -7.47
C CYS A 18 -11.39 3.75 -6.32
N ALA A 19 -10.66 2.63 -6.30
CA ALA A 19 -9.51 2.47 -5.44
C ALA A 19 -8.49 3.50 -5.95
N CYS A 20 -8.44 4.62 -5.26
CA CYS A 20 -7.47 5.67 -5.52
C CYS A 20 -6.31 5.41 -4.57
N GLU A 21 -5.25 4.86 -5.12
CA GLU A 21 -3.96 4.71 -4.46
C GLU A 21 -3.09 5.94 -4.78
N ILE A 22 -2.36 6.42 -3.78
CA ILE A 22 -1.46 7.57 -3.88
C ILE A 22 -0.11 7.15 -3.33
N GLU A 23 0.89 7.06 -4.21
CA GLU A 23 2.28 6.84 -3.81
C GLU A 23 2.75 7.99 -2.89
N ILE A 24 3.38 7.63 -1.78
CA ILE A 24 3.90 8.56 -0.77
C ILE A 24 5.34 8.23 -0.40
N ALA A 25 6.07 9.22 0.11
CA ALA A 25 7.39 8.95 0.66
C ALA A 25 7.26 8.19 1.98
N SER A 26 8.23 7.33 2.30
CA SER A 26 8.26 6.64 3.60
C SER A 26 8.24 7.58 4.81
N SER A 27 8.68 8.84 4.64
CA SER A 27 8.61 9.88 5.68
C SER A 27 7.18 10.35 6.00
N ASP A 28 6.24 10.13 5.09
CA ASP A 28 4.83 10.49 5.24
C ASP A 28 3.99 9.33 5.83
N VAL A 29 4.62 8.17 6.03
CA VAL A 29 4.01 7.00 6.66
C VAL A 29 4.05 7.15 8.19
N PRO A 30 2.94 6.93 8.92
CA PRO A 30 2.92 6.96 10.37
C PRO A 30 3.96 6.02 10.99
N GLN A 31 4.65 6.48 12.03
CA GLN A 31 5.67 5.69 12.72
C GLN A 31 5.14 4.34 13.25
N SER A 32 3.85 4.31 13.65
CA SER A 32 3.14 3.09 14.03
C SER A 32 3.11 2.05 12.91
N VAL A 33 2.80 2.48 11.69
CA VAL A 33 2.77 1.63 10.49
C VAL A 33 4.17 1.15 10.13
N LEU A 34 5.16 2.05 10.11
CA LEU A 34 6.56 1.68 9.85
C LEU A 34 7.06 0.62 10.84
N THR A 35 6.76 0.81 12.13
CA THR A 35 7.15 -0.13 13.19
C THR A 35 6.46 -1.48 13.02
N ALA A 36 5.15 -1.49 12.72
CA ALA A 36 4.40 -2.71 12.49
C ALA A 36 4.90 -3.49 11.27
N PHE A 37 5.17 -2.78 10.16
CA PHE A 37 5.73 -3.35 8.95
C PHE A 37 7.11 -3.98 9.19
N SER A 38 8.06 -3.22 9.73
CA SER A 38 9.41 -3.71 9.98
C SER A 38 9.44 -4.88 10.97
N GLY A 39 8.55 -4.90 11.96
CA GLY A 39 8.41 -6.00 12.90
C GLY A 39 7.85 -7.28 12.27
N LYS A 40 6.94 -7.15 11.30
CA LYS A 40 6.28 -8.28 10.64
C LYS A 40 7.10 -8.85 9.48
N TYR A 41 7.80 -8.00 8.73
CA TYR A 41 8.49 -8.35 7.50
C TYR A 41 10.00 -8.10 7.61
N ALA A 42 10.64 -8.82 8.52
CA ALA A 42 12.09 -8.81 8.64
C ALA A 42 12.74 -9.29 7.33
N GLY A 43 13.68 -8.50 6.80
CA GLY A 43 14.35 -8.81 5.53
C GLY A 43 13.60 -8.34 4.27
N ALA A 44 12.51 -7.57 4.43
CA ALA A 44 11.90 -6.86 3.31
C ALA A 44 12.88 -5.90 2.62
N SER A 45 12.82 -5.84 1.30
CA SER A 45 13.59 -4.91 0.47
C SER A 45 12.72 -4.30 -0.62
N ASP A 46 13.20 -3.28 -1.32
CA ASP A 46 12.45 -2.58 -2.39
C ASP A 46 11.05 -2.15 -1.92
N VAL A 47 10.97 -1.47 -0.77
CA VAL A 47 9.70 -1.08 -0.15
C VAL A 47 9.21 0.23 -0.73
N GLU A 48 8.04 0.19 -1.36
CA GLU A 48 7.29 1.34 -1.88
C GLU A 48 6.00 1.49 -1.06
N TRP A 49 5.54 2.73 -0.88
CA TRP A 49 4.42 3.04 0.01
C TRP A 49 3.34 3.79 -0.72
N GLU A 50 2.11 3.34 -0.50
CA GLU A 50 0.92 3.98 -1.04
C GLU A 50 -0.12 4.21 0.06
N VAL A 51 -0.98 5.20 -0.16
CA VAL A 51 -2.17 5.45 0.66
C VAL A 51 -3.39 5.22 -0.20
N GLU A 52 -4.25 4.33 0.27
CA GLU A 52 -5.52 4.02 -0.38
C GLU A 52 -6.71 4.20 0.57
N LYS A 53 -7.89 4.39 -0.03
CA LYS A 53 -9.15 4.34 0.70
C LYS A 53 -10.07 3.27 0.13
N GLU A 54 -10.28 2.22 0.91
CA GLU A 54 -11.20 1.13 0.60
C GLU A 54 -12.36 1.16 1.61
N ASP A 55 -13.60 1.18 1.13
CA ASP A 55 -14.83 1.24 1.95
C ASP A 55 -14.84 2.36 3.02
N GLY A 56 -14.30 3.53 2.67
CA GLY A 56 -14.22 4.68 3.58
C GLY A 56 -13.17 4.55 4.68
N LYS A 57 -12.33 3.51 4.65
CA LYS A 57 -11.21 3.32 5.57
C LYS A 57 -9.91 3.65 4.86
N LEU A 58 -9.02 4.35 5.57
CA LEU A 58 -7.68 4.67 5.08
C LEU A 58 -6.74 3.50 5.37
N TYR A 59 -5.96 3.08 4.38
CA TYR A 59 -4.86 2.14 4.54
C TYR A 59 -3.56 2.71 4.01
N TYR A 60 -2.47 2.25 4.61
CA TYR A 60 -1.12 2.40 4.14
C TYR A 60 -0.69 1.04 3.60
N GLU A 61 -0.47 0.99 2.30
CA GLU A 61 -0.01 -0.19 1.59
C GLU A 61 1.51 -0.13 1.45
N ALA A 62 2.17 -1.25 1.75
CA ALA A 62 3.57 -1.48 1.45
C ALA A 62 3.67 -2.52 0.33
N GLU A 63 4.16 -2.14 -0.84
CA GLU A 63 4.67 -3.08 -1.84
C GLU A 63 6.14 -3.35 -1.52
N PHE A 64 6.54 -4.61 -1.39
CA PHE A 64 7.91 -4.97 -1.02
C PHE A 64 8.30 -6.33 -1.56
N LYS A 65 9.60 -6.66 -1.47
CA LYS A 65 10.11 -8.00 -1.74
C LYS A 65 10.56 -8.70 -0.48
N VAL A 66 10.21 -9.98 -0.37
CA VAL A 66 10.78 -10.92 0.60
C VAL A 66 11.12 -12.22 -0.13
N ASP A 67 12.32 -12.76 0.11
CA ASP A 67 12.84 -13.95 -0.59
C ASP A 67 12.76 -13.85 -2.13
N GLY A 68 12.95 -12.64 -2.67
CA GLY A 68 12.89 -12.35 -4.10
C GLY A 68 11.48 -12.32 -4.70
N LYS A 69 10.42 -12.47 -3.89
CA LYS A 69 9.02 -12.39 -4.31
C LYS A 69 8.39 -11.08 -3.87
N ARG A 70 7.60 -10.47 -4.76
CA ARG A 70 6.78 -9.30 -4.41
C ARG A 70 5.62 -9.71 -3.50
N LYS A 71 5.26 -8.81 -2.60
CA LYS A 71 4.13 -8.89 -1.69
C LYS A 71 3.60 -7.48 -1.44
N GLU A 72 2.33 -7.41 -1.09
CA GLU A 72 1.66 -6.19 -0.67
C GLU A 72 1.10 -6.39 0.74
N ALA A 73 1.23 -5.40 1.61
CA ALA A 73 0.71 -5.47 2.97
C ALA A 73 0.05 -4.17 3.39
N TYR A 74 -1.16 -4.28 3.93
CA TYR A 74 -2.03 -3.16 4.24
C TYR A 74 -2.12 -2.94 5.74
N PHE A 75 -1.92 -1.70 6.17
CA PHE A 75 -1.95 -1.29 7.56
C PHE A 75 -2.90 -0.13 7.76
N ARG A 76 -3.59 -0.10 8.91
CA ARG A 76 -4.36 1.06 9.35
C ARG A 76 -3.41 2.12 9.93
N PRO A 77 -3.83 3.40 10.05
CA PRO A 77 -2.96 4.48 10.53
C PRO A 77 -2.37 4.24 11.93
N ASP A 78 -3.01 3.42 12.77
CA ASP A 78 -2.54 3.03 14.10
C ASP A 78 -1.51 1.89 14.09
N GLY A 79 -1.13 1.39 12.91
CA GLY A 79 -0.21 0.26 12.73
C GLY A 79 -0.87 -1.11 12.76
N THR A 80 -2.21 -1.18 12.90
CA THR A 80 -2.93 -2.46 12.84
C THR A 80 -2.82 -3.07 11.46
N PHE A 81 -2.27 -4.28 11.36
CA PHE A 81 -2.26 -5.08 10.14
C PHE A 81 -3.69 -5.43 9.69
N SER A 82 -3.98 -5.27 8.40
CA SER A 82 -5.29 -5.53 7.79
C SER A 82 -5.28 -6.79 6.92
N LYS A 83 -4.51 -6.77 5.82
CA LYS A 83 -4.42 -7.86 4.83
C LYS A 83 -3.03 -7.90 4.18
N GLU A 84 -2.71 -9.03 3.54
CA GLU A 84 -1.51 -9.26 2.72
C GLU A 84 -1.95 -9.89 1.39
N GLU A 85 -1.31 -9.49 0.29
CA GLU A 85 -1.50 -10.02 -1.07
C GLU A 85 -0.17 -10.52 -1.68
#